data_AF-A0A2X2HMT6-F1
#
_entry.id   AF-A0A2X2HMT6-F1
#
_cell.length_a   1.000
_cell.length_b   1.000
_cell.length_c   1.000
_cell.angle_alpha   90.00
_cell.angle_beta   90.00
_cell.angle_gamma   90.00
#
_symmetry.space_group_name_H-M   'P 1'
#
loop_
_entity.id
_entity.type
_entity.pdbx_description
1 polymer ?
#
loop_
_entity_poly.entity_id
_entity_poly.type
_entity_poly.pdbx_seq_one_letter_code
_entity_poly.pdbx_strand_id
1 'polypeptide(L)'
;MGGISALTALEMLSADEKSEVLAFVSKPPAEAVRLKIVNAMKATGKPTVALFLGYTPAVARDENVWFASSLDEAARLACLLSRVTARRNAITPASSGFICGLYTGGTLAAEAAGLLAGHLGVEADDAHHHGMMLDADGHQILDLGDDFYTVGRPHPMIDPTLRNQLIADLGAKPQVRVLLLDVVIGFGATADPAASLVSAWQKACAARPDSQPLYAIATVTGTERDPQCRSQQIAMLEERGSR
;
A
#
# COMPACT_ATOMS: atom_id res chain seq x y z
N MET A 1 -25.35 11.00 -29.04
CA MET A 1 -23.94 10.65 -29.36
C MET A 1 -23.50 9.51 -28.44
N GLY A 2 -23.35 8.29 -28.96
CA GLY A 2 -23.10 7.06 -28.17
C GLY A 2 -21.67 6.89 -27.63
N GLY A 3 -21.06 7.96 -27.12
CA GLY A 3 -19.72 7.91 -26.50
C GLY A 3 -18.53 7.74 -27.46
N ILE A 4 -18.71 7.93 -28.78
CA ILE A 4 -17.68 7.67 -29.80
C ILE A 4 -16.36 8.40 -29.49
N SER A 5 -16.41 9.71 -29.26
CA SER A 5 -15.20 10.50 -28.96
C SER A 5 -14.53 10.08 -27.64
N ALA A 6 -15.31 9.63 -26.65
CA ALA A 6 -14.75 9.15 -25.39
C ALA A 6 -13.99 7.83 -25.57
N LEU A 7 -14.49 6.93 -26.42
CA LEU A 7 -13.81 5.68 -26.77
C LEU A 7 -12.50 5.95 -27.51
N THR A 8 -12.53 6.83 -28.52
CA THR A 8 -11.32 7.22 -29.25
C THR A 8 -10.28 7.86 -28.33
N ALA A 9 -10.71 8.72 -27.40
CA ALA A 9 -9.79 9.32 -26.42
C ALA A 9 -9.14 8.26 -25.51
N LEU A 10 -9.91 7.28 -25.03
CA LEU A 10 -9.39 6.18 -24.22
C LEU A 10 -8.39 5.32 -25.01
N GLU A 11 -8.67 5.02 -26.27
CA GLU A 11 -7.75 4.28 -27.16
C GLU A 11 -6.44 5.04 -27.35
N MET A 12 -6.50 6.35 -27.62
CA MET A 12 -5.32 7.20 -27.79
C MET A 12 -4.46 7.23 -26.52
N LEU A 13 -5.08 7.46 -25.36
CA LEU A 13 -4.36 7.53 -24.08
C LEU A 13 -3.89 6.16 -23.60
N SER A 14 -4.57 5.08 -23.98
CA SER A 14 -4.10 3.72 -23.71
C SER A 14 -2.76 3.45 -24.40
N ALA A 15 -2.57 3.95 -25.62
CA ALA A 15 -1.34 3.79 -26.39
C ALA A 15 -0.22 4.77 -26.01
N ASP A 16 -0.52 5.85 -25.27
CA ASP A 16 0.48 6.81 -24.81
C ASP A 16 1.19 6.35 -23.53
N GLU A 17 2.47 5.98 -23.64
CA GLU A 17 3.28 5.54 -22.50
C GLU A 17 3.44 6.61 -21.41
N LYS A 18 3.34 7.90 -21.76
CA LYS A 18 3.45 8.99 -20.77
C LYS A 18 2.18 9.14 -19.92
N SER A 19 1.06 8.63 -20.41
CA SER A 19 -0.21 8.61 -19.69
C SER A 19 -0.30 7.36 -18.83
N GLU A 20 0.35 7.37 -17.66
CA GLU A 20 0.42 6.19 -16.77
C GLU A 20 -0.88 5.97 -15.96
N VAL A 21 -1.63 7.04 -15.70
CA VAL A 21 -2.91 7.04 -14.97
C VAL A 21 -3.91 7.88 -15.74
N LEU A 22 -5.13 7.39 -15.88
CA LEU A 22 -6.21 8.07 -16.59
C LEU A 22 -7.23 8.65 -15.61
N ALA A 23 -7.79 9.82 -15.93
CA ALA A 23 -8.91 10.41 -15.20
C ALA A 23 -9.97 10.86 -16.19
N PHE A 24 -11.20 10.38 -16.01
CA PHE A 24 -12.33 10.64 -16.88
C PHE A 24 -13.44 11.35 -16.11
N VAL A 25 -13.95 12.44 -16.68
CA VAL A 25 -15.04 13.22 -16.08
C VAL A 25 -16.14 13.48 -17.10
N SER A 26 -17.38 13.22 -16.72
CA SER A 26 -18.56 13.56 -17.52
C SER A 26 -19.82 13.67 -16.68
N LYS A 27 -20.90 14.21 -17.27
CA LYS A 27 -22.26 14.00 -16.73
C LYS A 27 -22.64 12.51 -16.81
N PRO A 28 -23.55 11.99 -15.98
CA PRO A 28 -23.90 10.57 -15.97
C PRO A 28 -24.45 10.14 -17.33
N PRO A 29 -23.78 9.22 -18.04
CA PRO A 29 -24.31 8.70 -19.29
C PRO A 29 -25.44 7.71 -19.01
N ALA A 30 -26.28 7.47 -20.02
CA ALA A 30 -27.23 6.36 -20.01
C ALA A 30 -26.50 5.03 -19.74
N GLU A 31 -27.17 4.08 -19.09
CA GLU A 31 -26.58 2.83 -18.61
C GLU A 31 -25.78 2.06 -19.67
N ALA A 32 -26.36 1.84 -20.85
CA ALA A 32 -25.67 1.15 -21.94
C ALA A 32 -24.37 1.85 -22.38
N VAL A 33 -24.35 3.19 -22.37
CA VAL A 33 -23.15 3.97 -22.71
C VAL A 33 -22.14 3.92 -21.56
N ARG A 34 -22.61 4.00 -20.30
CA ARG A 34 -21.74 3.89 -19.12
C ARG A 34 -20.98 2.56 -19.11
N LEU A 35 -21.68 1.45 -19.29
CA LEU A 35 -21.08 0.10 -19.33
C LEU A 35 -20.04 0.00 -20.46
N LYS A 36 -20.35 0.54 -21.64
CA LYS A 36 -19.41 0.58 -22.76
C LYS A 36 -18.13 1.37 -22.44
N ILE A 37 -18.27 2.53 -21.78
CA ILE A 37 -17.13 3.37 -21.38
C ILE A 37 -16.31 2.70 -20.28
N VAL A 38 -16.93 2.11 -19.25
CA VAL A 38 -16.23 1.40 -18.19
C VAL A 38 -15.45 0.21 -18.75
N ASN A 39 -16.04 -0.58 -19.65
CA ASN A 39 -15.32 -1.68 -20.30
C ASN A 39 -14.13 -1.19 -21.14
N ALA A 40 -14.25 -0.03 -21.79
CA ALA A 40 -13.12 0.58 -22.51
C ALA A 40 -12.02 1.05 -21.54
N MET A 41 -12.38 1.61 -20.38
CA MET A 41 -11.42 1.96 -19.32
C MET A 41 -10.69 0.72 -18.81
N LYS A 42 -11.42 -0.38 -18.57
CA LYS A 42 -10.84 -1.66 -18.17
C LYS A 42 -9.83 -2.19 -19.18
N ALA A 43 -10.21 -2.16 -20.46
CA ALA A 43 -9.36 -2.61 -21.57
C ALA A 43 -8.04 -1.84 -21.70
N THR A 44 -7.93 -0.62 -21.15
CA THR A 44 -6.65 0.11 -21.14
C THR A 44 -5.59 -0.57 -20.26
N GLY A 45 -6.02 -1.32 -19.23
CA GLY A 45 -5.14 -1.90 -18.20
C GLY A 45 -4.48 -0.88 -17.27
N LYS A 46 -4.65 0.43 -17.52
CA LYS A 46 -4.06 1.51 -16.75
C LYS A 46 -4.94 1.89 -15.56
N PRO A 47 -4.37 2.27 -14.40
CA PRO A 47 -5.18 2.80 -13.31
C PRO A 47 -6.02 3.99 -13.78
N THR A 48 -7.33 3.89 -13.64
CA THR A 48 -8.28 4.86 -14.22
C THR A 48 -9.27 5.34 -13.17
N VAL A 49 -9.43 6.64 -13.03
CA VAL A 49 -10.49 7.25 -12.20
C VAL A 49 -11.67 7.64 -13.10
N ALA A 50 -12.86 7.16 -12.77
CA ALA A 50 -14.10 7.48 -13.46
C ALA A 50 -15.00 8.35 -12.56
N LEU A 51 -15.24 9.58 -12.99
CA LEU A 51 -16.18 10.51 -12.37
C LEU A 51 -17.39 10.73 -13.28
N PHE A 52 -18.54 10.21 -12.84
CA PHE A 52 -19.85 10.49 -13.44
C PHE A 52 -20.62 11.42 -12.50
N LEU A 53 -20.68 12.72 -12.81
CA LEU A 53 -21.15 13.77 -11.89
C LEU A 53 -22.61 13.55 -11.44
N GLY A 54 -22.84 13.30 -10.15
CA GLY A 54 -24.19 13.06 -9.62
C GLY A 54 -24.68 11.61 -9.79
N TYR A 55 -23.77 10.67 -10.07
CA TYR A 55 -24.02 9.24 -10.03
C TYR A 55 -23.32 8.62 -8.82
N THR A 56 -24.05 7.81 -8.06
CA THR A 56 -23.49 7.02 -6.96
C THR A 56 -23.12 5.63 -7.50
N PRO A 57 -21.83 5.26 -7.54
CA PRO A 57 -21.41 3.95 -8.01
C PRO A 57 -21.80 2.86 -7.01
N ALA A 58 -22.10 1.65 -7.52
CA ALA A 58 -22.43 0.50 -6.67
C ALA A 58 -21.21 -0.06 -5.92
N VAL A 59 -20.01 0.12 -6.50
CA VAL A 59 -18.72 -0.29 -5.94
C VAL A 59 -17.73 0.87 -6.05
N ALA A 60 -16.83 1.01 -5.09
CA ALA A 60 -15.79 2.04 -5.14
C ALA A 60 -14.72 1.75 -6.21
N ARG A 61 -14.52 0.47 -6.55
CA ARG A 61 -13.53 0.00 -7.50
C ARG A 61 -14.04 -1.22 -8.26
N ASP A 62 -13.71 -1.29 -9.54
CA ASP A 62 -13.93 -2.43 -10.40
C ASP A 62 -12.67 -2.64 -11.27
N GLU A 63 -11.89 -3.67 -10.95
CA GLU A 63 -10.57 -3.96 -11.55
C GLU A 63 -9.58 -2.76 -11.46
N ASN A 64 -9.21 -2.16 -12.58
CA ASN A 64 -8.34 -0.98 -12.70
C ASN A 64 -9.13 0.34 -12.75
N VAL A 65 -10.44 0.32 -12.48
CA VAL A 65 -11.31 1.50 -12.51
C VAL A 65 -11.74 1.88 -11.10
N TRP A 66 -11.40 3.08 -10.65
CA TRP A 66 -11.83 3.68 -9.39
C TRP A 66 -12.94 4.68 -9.66
N PHE A 67 -14.07 4.54 -8.97
CA PHE A 67 -15.19 5.46 -9.13
C PHE A 67 -15.12 6.58 -8.10
N ALA A 68 -15.32 7.81 -8.57
CA ALA A 68 -15.42 9.00 -7.73
C ALA A 68 -16.81 9.62 -7.84
N SER A 69 -17.25 10.30 -6.78
CA SER A 69 -18.53 10.99 -6.68
C SER A 69 -18.43 12.51 -6.79
N SER A 70 -17.22 13.06 -6.63
CA SER A 70 -16.95 14.50 -6.73
C SER A 70 -15.65 14.80 -7.47
N LEU A 71 -15.49 16.07 -7.91
CA LEU A 71 -14.29 16.55 -8.60
C LEU A 71 -13.04 16.45 -7.71
N ASP A 72 -13.14 16.87 -6.45
CA ASP A 72 -12.05 16.78 -5.47
C ASP A 72 -11.65 15.34 -5.21
N GLU A 73 -12.62 14.46 -4.97
CA GLU A 73 -12.37 13.04 -4.76
C GLU A 73 -11.68 12.40 -5.97
N ALA A 74 -12.14 12.72 -7.19
CA ALA A 74 -11.54 12.23 -8.42
C ALA A 74 -10.08 12.67 -8.56
N ALA A 75 -9.79 13.94 -8.27
CA ALA A 75 -8.43 14.47 -8.30
C ALA A 75 -7.54 13.82 -7.22
N ARG A 76 -8.06 13.64 -6.00
CA ARG A 76 -7.34 12.98 -4.90
C ARG A 76 -6.98 11.53 -5.26
N LEU A 77 -7.93 10.79 -5.82
CA LEU A 77 -7.71 9.41 -6.29
C LEU A 77 -6.71 9.37 -7.45
N ALA A 78 -6.84 10.25 -8.44
CA ALA A 78 -5.91 10.31 -9.58
C ALA A 78 -4.47 10.59 -9.10
N CYS A 79 -4.29 11.54 -8.18
CA CYS A 79 -3.00 11.85 -7.57
C CYS A 79 -2.45 10.67 -6.75
N LEU A 80 -3.30 9.95 -6.00
CA LEU A 80 -2.89 8.76 -5.26
C LEU A 80 -2.38 7.67 -6.20
N LEU A 81 -3.17 7.32 -7.22
CA LEU A 81 -2.82 6.31 -8.22
C LEU A 81 -1.56 6.70 -8.99
N SER A 82 -1.40 7.99 -9.32
CA SER A 82 -0.21 8.51 -9.99
C SER A 82 1.04 8.33 -9.14
N ARG A 83 1.00 8.67 -7.83
CA ARG A 83 2.15 8.46 -6.93
C ARG A 83 2.53 6.99 -6.80
N VAL A 84 1.55 6.10 -6.69
CA VAL A 84 1.79 4.64 -6.59
C VAL A 84 2.38 4.10 -7.89
N THR A 85 1.81 4.47 -9.03
CA THR A 85 2.26 4.02 -10.36
C THR A 85 3.67 4.52 -10.65
N ALA A 86 3.96 5.80 -10.41
CA ALA A 86 5.28 6.36 -10.59
C ALA A 86 6.34 5.66 -9.72
N ARG A 87 6.05 5.41 -8.42
CA ARG A 87 6.98 4.66 -7.56
C ARG A 87 7.17 3.21 -8.02
N ARG A 88 6.10 2.52 -8.41
CA ARG A 88 6.18 1.15 -8.94
C ARG A 88 7.05 1.09 -10.21
N ASN A 89 6.87 2.02 -11.13
CA ASN A 89 7.62 2.08 -12.38
C ASN A 89 9.10 2.39 -12.15
N ALA A 90 9.42 3.23 -11.16
CA ALA A 90 10.81 3.50 -10.77
C ALA A 90 11.53 2.27 -10.18
N ILE A 91 10.81 1.40 -9.46
CA ILE A 91 11.38 0.22 -8.78
C ILE A 91 11.60 -0.96 -9.73
N THR A 92 10.79 -1.10 -10.79
CA THR A 92 10.82 -2.22 -11.76
C THR A 92 10.94 -3.60 -11.07
N PRO A 93 9.86 -4.11 -10.43
CA PRO A 93 9.93 -5.35 -9.66
C PRO A 93 10.40 -6.55 -10.51
N ALA A 94 11.53 -7.14 -10.15
CA ALA A 94 12.16 -8.22 -10.93
C ALA A 94 11.41 -9.56 -10.89
N SER A 95 10.56 -9.78 -9.88
CA SER A 95 9.85 -11.05 -9.64
C SER A 95 8.69 -10.89 -8.67
N SER A 96 7.68 -11.76 -8.81
CA SER A 96 6.52 -11.86 -7.92
C SER A 96 6.89 -12.40 -6.54
N GLY A 97 5.99 -12.22 -5.58
CA GLY A 97 6.02 -12.88 -4.27
C GLY A 97 5.16 -12.13 -3.26
N PHE A 98 5.42 -12.37 -1.99
CA PHE A 98 4.46 -12.08 -0.92
C PHE A 98 4.70 -10.75 -0.20
N ILE A 99 3.65 -10.30 0.47
CA ILE A 99 3.65 -9.14 1.36
C ILE A 99 3.72 -9.68 2.78
N CYS A 100 4.56 -9.08 3.62
CA CYS A 100 4.61 -9.34 5.05
C CYS A 100 4.51 -8.00 5.78
N GLY A 101 3.43 -7.77 6.52
CA GLY A 101 3.26 -6.62 7.40
C GLY A 101 3.66 -6.97 8.82
N LEU A 102 4.59 -6.21 9.39
CA LEU A 102 5.03 -6.36 10.78
C LEU A 102 4.67 -5.09 11.54
N TYR A 103 3.46 -5.04 12.08
CA TYR A 103 2.92 -3.85 12.74
C TYR A 103 3.14 -3.86 14.24
N THR A 104 3.21 -2.66 14.84
CA THR A 104 3.33 -2.47 16.30
C THR A 104 2.08 -1.91 16.95
N GLY A 105 1.22 -1.23 16.20
CA GLY A 105 -0.09 -0.78 16.65
C GLY A 105 -1.21 -1.63 16.04
N GLY A 106 -1.98 -2.32 16.89
CA GLY A 106 -3.02 -3.26 16.44
C GLY A 106 -4.09 -2.64 15.54
N THR A 107 -4.57 -1.42 15.84
CA THR A 107 -5.53 -0.74 14.95
C THR A 107 -4.95 -0.46 13.56
N LEU A 108 -3.67 -0.10 13.47
CA LEU A 108 -3.00 0.13 12.19
C LEU A 108 -2.81 -1.19 11.43
N ALA A 109 -2.52 -2.27 12.14
CA ALA A 109 -2.43 -3.62 11.57
C ALA A 109 -3.78 -4.07 10.98
N ALA A 110 -4.87 -3.90 11.73
CA ALA A 110 -6.22 -4.25 11.30
C ALA A 110 -6.68 -3.42 10.09
N GLU A 111 -6.44 -2.10 10.09
CA GLU A 111 -6.77 -1.25 8.93
C GLU A 111 -5.96 -1.67 7.69
N ALA A 112 -4.66 -1.91 7.84
CA ALA A 112 -3.81 -2.36 6.75
C ALA A 112 -4.26 -3.73 6.20
N ALA A 113 -4.66 -4.66 7.07
CA ALA A 113 -5.21 -5.95 6.70
C ALA A 113 -6.50 -5.82 5.89
N GLY A 114 -7.48 -5.05 6.37
CA GLY A 114 -8.74 -4.82 5.64
C GLY A 114 -8.53 -4.13 4.30
N LEU A 115 -7.65 -3.12 4.25
CA LEU A 115 -7.29 -2.46 2.99
C LEU A 115 -6.64 -3.44 2.02
N LEU A 116 -5.66 -4.24 2.46
CA LEU A 116 -4.97 -5.19 1.60
C LEU A 116 -5.91 -6.31 1.11
N ALA A 117 -6.74 -6.86 1.99
CA ALA A 117 -7.76 -7.85 1.66
C ALA A 117 -8.69 -7.36 0.54
N GLY A 118 -9.20 -6.12 0.67
CA GLY A 118 -10.02 -5.49 -0.37
C GLY A 118 -9.28 -5.25 -1.70
N HIS A 119 -7.95 -5.07 -1.69
CA HIS A 119 -7.16 -4.97 -2.92
C HIS A 119 -6.87 -6.32 -3.58
N LEU A 120 -6.80 -7.40 -2.78
CA LEU A 120 -6.59 -8.77 -3.25
C LEU A 120 -7.91 -9.46 -3.63
N GLY A 121 -9.06 -8.96 -3.18
CA GLY A 121 -10.36 -9.60 -3.38
C GLY A 121 -10.55 -10.82 -2.49
N VAL A 122 -9.94 -10.81 -1.31
CA VAL A 122 -10.05 -11.86 -0.27
C VAL A 122 -10.73 -11.28 0.97
N GLU A 123 -11.28 -12.14 1.81
CA GLU A 123 -11.80 -11.75 3.11
C GLU A 123 -10.63 -11.59 4.11
N ALA A 124 -10.74 -10.62 5.01
CA ALA A 124 -9.83 -10.54 6.15
C ALA A 124 -10.15 -11.66 7.16
N ASP A 125 -9.17 -12.07 7.97
CA ASP A 125 -9.39 -13.13 8.96
C ASP A 125 -10.15 -12.58 10.18
N ASP A 126 -11.44 -12.88 10.30
CA ASP A 126 -12.27 -12.43 11.43
C ASP A 126 -11.76 -12.94 12.79
N ALA A 127 -11.07 -14.08 12.83
CA ALA A 127 -10.63 -14.70 14.08
C ALA A 127 -9.38 -14.04 14.67
N HIS A 128 -8.61 -13.32 13.84
CA HIS A 128 -7.39 -12.58 14.22
C HIS A 128 -6.47 -13.34 15.18
N HIS A 129 -6.35 -14.66 15.02
CA HIS A 129 -5.80 -15.53 16.05
C HIS A 129 -4.30 -15.27 16.23
N HIS A 130 -3.86 -15.02 17.48
CA HIS A 130 -2.46 -14.73 17.83
C HIS A 130 -1.86 -13.54 17.06
N GLY A 131 -2.63 -12.47 16.88
CA GLY A 131 -2.16 -11.26 16.19
C GLY A 131 -2.05 -11.38 14.67
N MET A 132 -2.48 -12.49 14.05
CA MET A 132 -2.53 -12.62 12.59
C MET A 132 -3.74 -11.88 12.04
N MET A 133 -3.54 -10.71 11.44
CA MET A 133 -4.62 -9.85 10.95
C MET A 133 -5.05 -10.19 9.50
N LEU A 134 -4.15 -10.79 8.73
CA LEU A 134 -4.43 -11.32 7.40
C LEU A 134 -3.46 -12.48 7.13
N ASP A 135 -3.98 -13.60 6.63
CA ASP A 135 -3.18 -14.68 6.03
C ASP A 135 -3.92 -15.21 4.80
N ALA A 136 -3.56 -14.70 3.62
CA ALA A 136 -4.25 -15.01 2.37
C ALA A 136 -3.27 -15.05 1.20
N ASP A 137 -3.30 -16.13 0.42
CA ASP A 137 -2.43 -16.34 -0.76
C ASP A 137 -0.93 -16.13 -0.47
N GLY A 138 -0.51 -16.42 0.76
CA GLY A 138 0.87 -16.21 1.25
C GLY A 138 1.20 -14.78 1.68
N HIS A 139 0.29 -13.82 1.50
CA HIS A 139 0.39 -12.47 2.06
C HIS A 139 -0.04 -12.48 3.53
N GLN A 140 0.76 -11.85 4.39
CA GLN A 140 0.53 -11.81 5.83
C GLN A 140 0.58 -10.39 6.38
N ILE A 141 -0.30 -10.08 7.34
CA ILE A 141 -0.24 -8.87 8.17
C ILE A 141 -0.31 -9.30 9.63
N LEU A 142 0.69 -8.91 10.43
CA LEU A 142 0.81 -9.29 11.83
C LEU A 142 0.76 -8.06 12.73
N ASP A 143 -0.03 -8.14 13.80
CA ASP A 143 0.04 -7.28 14.97
C ASP A 143 1.01 -7.89 16.00
N LEU A 144 2.20 -7.32 16.10
CA LEU A 144 3.20 -7.77 17.06
C LEU A 144 2.91 -7.26 18.49
N GLY A 145 1.90 -6.41 18.66
CA GLY A 145 1.42 -5.95 19.97
C GLY A 145 0.55 -6.97 20.69
N ASP A 146 0.07 -7.99 19.99
CA ASP A 146 -0.74 -9.06 20.55
C ASP A 146 -0.03 -9.81 21.68
N ASP A 147 -0.80 -10.30 22.65
CA ASP A 147 -0.31 -11.04 23.82
C ASP A 147 0.58 -12.23 23.42
N PHE A 148 0.29 -12.88 22.29
CA PHE A 148 1.09 -13.99 21.77
C PHE A 148 2.56 -13.60 21.54
N TYR A 149 2.81 -12.37 21.08
CA TYR A 149 4.16 -11.88 20.79
C TYR A 149 4.83 -11.18 21.97
N THR A 150 4.05 -10.78 22.98
CA THR A 150 4.52 -9.98 24.12
C THR A 150 4.70 -10.79 25.42
N VAL A 151 4.41 -12.11 25.42
CA VAL A 151 4.72 -12.96 26.59
C VAL A 151 6.21 -12.87 26.97
N GLY A 152 6.48 -12.34 28.16
CA GLY A 152 7.83 -12.21 28.70
C GLY A 152 8.70 -11.15 28.02
N ARG A 153 8.11 -10.23 27.25
CA ARG A 153 8.81 -9.18 26.51
C ARG A 153 8.07 -7.84 26.62
N PRO A 154 8.76 -6.68 26.53
CA PRO A 154 8.07 -5.41 26.43
C PRO A 154 7.27 -5.30 25.12
N HIS A 155 6.23 -4.47 25.12
CA HIS A 155 5.42 -4.19 23.93
C HIS A 155 6.30 -3.63 22.79
N PRO A 156 6.08 -4.01 21.52
CA PRO A 156 6.99 -3.68 20.40
C PRO A 156 7.09 -2.18 20.06
N MET A 157 6.12 -1.36 20.52
CA MET A 157 6.23 0.11 20.42
C MET A 157 7.34 0.68 21.32
N ILE A 158 7.61 0.01 22.45
CA ILE A 158 8.57 0.43 23.47
C ILE A 158 9.94 -0.21 23.21
N ASP A 159 9.96 -1.51 22.88
CA ASP A 159 11.17 -2.27 22.61
C ASP A 159 11.09 -2.89 21.20
N PRO A 160 11.93 -2.44 20.24
CA PRO A 160 11.84 -2.88 18.86
C PRO A 160 12.56 -4.23 18.61
N THR A 161 13.11 -4.90 19.63
CA THR A 161 14.00 -6.05 19.48
C THR A 161 13.34 -7.20 18.70
N LEU A 162 12.12 -7.59 19.09
CA LEU A 162 11.40 -8.68 18.42
C LEU A 162 11.14 -8.34 16.96
N ARG A 163 10.57 -7.17 16.70
CA ARG A 163 10.25 -6.72 15.35
C ARG A 163 11.50 -6.64 14.47
N ASN A 164 12.58 -6.06 14.98
CA ASN A 164 13.84 -5.93 14.25
C ASN A 164 14.47 -7.29 13.96
N GLN A 165 14.35 -8.26 14.87
CA GLN A 165 14.78 -9.63 14.60
C GLN A 165 13.95 -10.27 13.48
N LEU A 166 12.62 -10.16 13.55
CA LEU A 166 11.73 -10.70 12.52
C LEU A 166 12.00 -10.07 11.13
N ILE A 167 12.28 -8.77 11.09
CA ILE A 167 12.69 -8.08 9.86
C ILE A 167 13.99 -8.65 9.33
N ALA A 168 15.03 -8.80 10.17
CA ALA A 168 16.31 -9.35 9.75
C ALA A 168 16.18 -10.79 9.24
N ASP A 169 15.33 -11.61 9.88
CA ASP A 169 15.06 -13.00 9.48
C ASP A 169 14.37 -13.10 8.11
N LEU A 170 13.73 -12.02 7.62
CA LEU A 170 13.25 -11.98 6.24
C LEU A 170 14.38 -12.15 5.23
N GLY A 171 15.64 -11.93 5.60
CA GLY A 171 16.80 -12.25 4.76
C GLY A 171 16.82 -13.70 4.27
N ALA A 172 16.33 -14.63 5.09
CA ALA A 172 16.21 -16.05 4.75
C ALA A 172 14.86 -16.43 4.09
N LYS A 173 13.99 -15.46 3.80
CA LYS A 173 12.65 -15.66 3.22
C LYS A 173 12.51 -14.95 1.87
N PRO A 174 13.22 -15.38 0.83
CA PRO A 174 13.25 -14.68 -0.47
C PRO A 174 11.90 -14.54 -1.16
N GLN A 175 10.94 -15.40 -0.82
CA GLN A 175 9.56 -15.33 -1.31
C GLN A 175 8.82 -14.08 -0.82
N VAL A 176 9.24 -13.45 0.29
CA VAL A 176 8.68 -12.18 0.77
C VAL A 176 9.34 -11.04 0.02
N ARG A 177 8.58 -10.30 -0.78
CA ARG A 177 9.08 -9.23 -1.65
C ARG A 177 8.81 -7.84 -1.09
N VAL A 178 7.75 -7.70 -0.30
CA VAL A 178 7.31 -6.42 0.28
C VAL A 178 7.15 -6.56 1.78
N LEU A 179 7.76 -5.64 2.53
CA LEU A 179 7.63 -5.48 3.97
C LEU A 179 6.79 -4.21 4.25
N LEU A 180 5.66 -4.35 4.94
CA LEU A 180 4.86 -3.22 5.43
C LEU A 180 5.18 -2.92 6.89
N LEU A 181 5.33 -1.63 7.22
CA LEU A 181 5.71 -1.16 8.54
C LEU A 181 4.88 0.07 8.97
N ASP A 182 4.43 0.09 10.20
CA ASP A 182 4.09 1.32 10.93
C ASP A 182 5.29 1.83 11.74
N VAL A 183 5.48 3.14 11.80
CA VAL A 183 6.44 3.79 12.70
C VAL A 183 5.67 4.74 13.59
N VAL A 184 5.32 4.27 14.78
CA VAL A 184 4.59 5.04 15.78
C VAL A 184 5.59 5.73 16.71
N ILE A 185 5.57 7.07 16.72
CA ILE A 185 6.44 7.91 17.57
C ILE A 185 5.62 8.64 18.63
N GLY A 186 6.31 9.39 19.50
CA GLY A 186 5.72 10.09 20.63
C GLY A 186 6.21 9.56 21.98
N PHE A 187 5.61 10.07 23.05
CA PHE A 187 5.96 9.64 24.41
C PHE A 187 5.68 8.16 24.62
N GLY A 188 6.61 7.46 25.27
CA GLY A 188 6.53 6.03 25.54
C GLY A 188 6.99 5.12 24.40
N ALA A 189 7.23 5.67 23.20
CA ALA A 189 7.82 4.91 22.10
C ALA A 189 9.35 4.91 22.17
N THR A 190 9.97 4.02 21.37
CA THR A 190 11.43 4.01 21.13
C THR A 190 11.98 5.41 20.82
N ALA A 191 13.18 5.74 21.29
CA ALA A 191 13.79 7.06 21.08
C ALA A 191 14.16 7.35 19.61
N ASP A 192 14.54 6.34 18.83
CA ASP A 192 14.81 6.48 17.40
C ASP A 192 14.43 5.19 16.65
N PRO A 193 13.13 4.97 16.37
CA PRO A 193 12.67 3.74 15.75
C PRO A 193 13.19 3.60 14.31
N ALA A 194 13.27 4.68 13.53
CA ALA A 194 13.72 4.64 12.14
C ALA A 194 15.14 4.08 12.01
N ALA A 195 16.09 4.52 12.84
CA ALA A 195 17.47 4.05 12.78
C ALA A 195 17.57 2.53 12.96
N SER A 196 16.84 2.01 13.95
CA SER A 196 16.84 0.58 14.28
C SER A 196 16.16 -0.26 13.18
N LEU A 197 15.05 0.24 12.62
CA LEU A 197 14.32 -0.41 11.53
C LEU A 197 15.15 -0.48 10.24
N VAL A 198 15.81 0.62 9.88
CA VAL A 198 16.71 0.69 8.72
C VAL A 198 17.83 -0.33 8.86
N SER A 199 18.46 -0.42 10.04
CA SER A 199 19.52 -1.40 10.28
C SER A 199 19.03 -2.84 10.13
N ALA A 200 17.85 -3.16 10.68
CA ALA A 200 17.25 -4.49 10.56
C ALA A 200 16.93 -4.86 9.11
N TRP A 201 16.30 -3.94 8.36
CA TRP A 201 15.95 -4.13 6.96
C TRP A 201 17.21 -4.27 6.08
N GLN A 202 18.25 -3.48 6.33
CA GLN A 202 19.53 -3.59 5.61
C GLN A 202 20.19 -4.95 5.82
N LYS A 203 20.11 -5.54 7.02
CA LYS A 203 20.59 -6.92 7.27
C LYS A 203 19.83 -7.94 6.43
N ALA A 204 18.50 -7.80 6.35
CA ALA A 204 17.68 -8.68 5.51
C ALA A 204 18.05 -8.54 4.02
N CYS A 205 18.22 -7.31 3.54
CA CYS A 205 18.63 -7.04 2.16
C CYS A 205 20.03 -7.58 1.85
N ALA A 206 20.99 -7.45 2.77
CA ALA A 206 22.36 -7.94 2.60
C ALA A 206 22.44 -9.48 2.52
N ALA A 207 21.47 -10.19 3.10
CA ALA A 207 21.39 -11.64 3.04
C ALA A 207 20.70 -12.17 1.76
N ARG A 208 20.21 -11.29 0.89
CA ARG A 208 19.43 -11.65 -0.30
C ARG A 208 20.20 -11.36 -1.59
N PRO A 209 20.02 -12.18 -2.65
CA PRO A 209 20.56 -11.86 -3.96
C PRO A 209 19.79 -10.68 -4.60
N ASP A 210 20.44 -9.97 -5.52
CA ASP A 210 19.85 -8.83 -6.24
C ASP A 210 18.60 -9.20 -7.07
N SER A 211 18.42 -10.48 -7.41
CA SER A 211 17.22 -10.99 -8.07
C SER A 211 16.02 -11.15 -7.14
N GLN A 212 16.24 -11.05 -5.82
CA GLN A 212 15.23 -11.23 -4.78
C GLN A 212 15.26 -10.09 -3.72
N PRO A 213 15.18 -8.80 -4.12
CA PRO A 213 15.24 -7.66 -3.21
C PRO A 213 14.05 -7.56 -2.24
N LEU A 214 14.24 -7.04 -1.03
CA LEU A 214 13.14 -6.78 -0.10
C LEU A 214 12.74 -5.31 -0.17
N TYR A 215 11.58 -4.98 -0.72
CA TYR A 215 11.06 -3.62 -0.72
C TYR A 215 10.37 -3.32 0.62
N ALA A 216 10.61 -2.15 1.20
CA ALA A 216 9.96 -1.71 2.43
C ALA A 216 9.02 -0.52 2.15
N ILE A 217 7.83 -0.56 2.74
CA ILE A 217 6.87 0.55 2.73
C ILE A 217 6.51 0.85 4.18
N ALA A 218 6.74 2.09 4.60
CA ALA A 218 6.49 2.51 5.97
C ALA A 218 5.52 3.69 6.04
N THR A 219 4.63 3.69 7.04
CA THR A 219 3.81 4.84 7.41
C THR A 219 4.21 5.35 8.78
N VAL A 220 4.48 6.65 8.90
CA VAL A 220 4.85 7.28 10.18
C VAL A 220 3.60 7.88 10.83
N THR A 221 3.34 7.53 12.08
CA THR A 221 2.24 8.05 12.91
C THR A 221 2.83 8.81 14.10
N GLY A 222 2.49 10.09 14.20
CA GLY A 222 3.06 11.02 15.15
C GLY A 222 3.30 12.38 14.51
N THR A 223 3.92 13.29 15.26
CA THR A 223 3.95 14.72 14.99
C THR A 223 5.38 15.27 14.90
N GLU A 224 5.49 16.47 14.34
CA GLU A 224 6.77 17.18 14.23
C GLU A 224 7.36 17.54 15.60
N ARG A 225 6.53 17.62 16.65
CA ARG A 225 6.95 18.03 18.00
C ARG A 225 7.17 16.85 18.95
N ASP A 226 6.98 15.62 18.48
CA ASP A 226 7.29 14.45 19.28
C ASP A 226 8.81 14.36 19.51
N PRO A 227 9.27 13.72 20.60
CA PRO A 227 10.69 13.62 20.93
C PRO A 227 11.57 13.11 19.78
N GLN A 228 11.03 12.24 18.93
CA GLN A 228 11.70 11.64 17.79
C GLN A 228 11.67 12.49 16.51
N CYS A 229 10.80 13.51 16.45
CA CYS A 229 10.53 14.38 15.30
C CYS A 229 10.08 13.63 14.02
N ARG A 230 8.82 13.82 13.61
CA ARG A 230 8.25 13.16 12.42
C ARG A 230 9.10 13.32 11.15
N SER A 231 9.49 14.55 10.81
CA SER A 231 10.26 14.80 9.58
C SER A 231 11.62 14.10 9.57
N GLN A 232 12.32 14.05 10.71
CA GLN A 232 13.61 13.38 10.83
C GLN A 232 13.49 11.86 10.66
N GLN A 233 12.45 11.26 11.23
CA GLN A 233 12.17 9.84 11.07
C GLN A 233 11.85 9.49 9.62
N ILE A 234 11.05 10.32 8.92
CA ILE A 234 10.74 10.14 7.50
C ILE A 234 12.01 10.26 6.65
N ALA A 235 12.79 11.33 6.84
CA ALA A 235 14.02 11.55 6.06
C ALA A 235 14.99 10.36 6.21
N MET A 236 15.15 9.84 7.43
CA MET A 236 16.01 8.67 7.66
C MET A 236 15.52 7.42 6.92
N LEU A 237 14.20 7.17 6.91
CA LEU A 237 13.62 6.05 6.17
C LEU A 237 13.78 6.22 4.65
N GLU A 238 13.63 7.43 4.11
CA GLU A 238 13.76 7.70 2.68
C GLU A 238 15.21 7.64 2.19
N GLU A 239 16.14 8.30 2.89
CA GLU A 239 17.56 8.34 2.53
C GLU A 239 18.24 6.98 2.62
N ARG A 240 17.86 6.16 3.60
CA ARG A 240 18.53 4.88 3.87
C ARG A 240 17.71 3.66 3.45
N GLY A 241 16.45 3.86 3.07
CA GLY A 241 15.55 2.86 2.50
C GLY A 241 15.48 2.87 0.97
N SER A 242 16.17 3.80 0.31
CA SER A 242 16.28 3.84 -1.15
C SER A 242 17.32 2.81 -1.65
N ARG A 243 16.81 1.68 -2.15
CA ARG A 243 17.46 0.86 -3.19
C ARG A 243 16.47 0.61 -4.30
#